data_AF-A0A847RJQ3-F1
#
_entry.id   AF-A0A847RJQ3-F1
#
_cell.length_a   1.000
_cell.length_b   1.000
_cell.length_c   1.000
_cell.angle_alpha   90.00
_cell.angle_beta   90.00
_cell.angle_gamma   90.00
#
_symmetry.space_group_name_H-M   'P 1'
#
loop_
_entity.id
_entity.type
_entity.pdbx_description
1 polymer ?
#
loop_
_entity_poly.entity_id
_entity_poly.type
_entity_poly.pdbx_seq_one_letter_code
_entity_poly.pdbx_strand_id
1 'polypeptide(L)'
;MQKNICIILMVMLTACATAQQAKHARRFNYTAKGCQVDSLKKQSIALFTRYNEKDNPFIVDVTETDSFFIIRKYPAKPAYGGTVDVWISKTECKVVKERWGQ
;
A
#
# COMPACT_ATOMS: atom_id res chain seq x y z
N MET A 1 -7.97 54.00 9.43
CA MET A 1 -7.99 52.97 10.49
C MET A 1 -7.98 51.60 9.85
N GLN A 2 -6.93 50.86 10.18
CA GLN A 2 -6.61 49.50 9.78
C GLN A 2 -7.61 48.50 10.35
N LYS A 3 -8.19 47.62 9.52
CA LYS A 3 -8.64 46.28 9.92
C LYS A 3 -8.36 45.30 8.77
N ASN A 4 -7.15 44.77 8.79
CA ASN A 4 -6.79 43.49 8.19
C ASN A 4 -7.65 42.41 8.83
N ILE A 5 -8.33 41.57 8.05
CA ILE A 5 -8.43 40.14 8.37
C ILE A 5 -8.32 39.37 7.05
N CYS A 6 -7.11 38.86 6.80
CA CYS A 6 -6.87 37.78 5.85
C CYS A 6 -7.62 36.54 6.32
N ILE A 7 -8.56 36.03 5.51
CA ILE A 7 -9.04 34.65 5.64
C ILE A 7 -8.27 33.84 4.59
N ILE A 8 -7.03 33.50 4.94
CA ILE A 8 -6.27 32.44 4.29
C ILE A 8 -5.85 31.50 5.42
N LEU A 9 -6.48 30.32 5.53
CA LEU A 9 -5.87 29.05 5.96
C LEU A 9 -6.98 28.02 6.21
N MET A 10 -7.38 27.30 5.16
CA MET A 10 -7.88 25.92 5.29
C MET A 10 -7.38 25.12 4.09
N VAL A 11 -6.07 25.09 3.93
CA VAL A 11 -5.38 24.08 3.13
C VAL A 11 -4.27 23.57 4.03
N MET A 12 -4.02 22.26 4.00
CA MET A 12 -2.90 21.56 4.66
C MET A 12 -3.14 20.93 6.04
N LEU A 13 -4.17 20.08 6.20
CA LEU A 13 -4.15 19.09 7.28
C LEU A 13 -4.35 17.62 6.85
N THR A 14 -4.60 17.33 5.57
CA THR A 14 -4.78 15.93 5.11
C THR A 14 -3.52 15.29 4.52
N ALA A 15 -2.43 16.03 4.31
CA ALA A 15 -1.21 15.50 3.70
C ALA A 15 -0.25 14.78 4.67
N CYS A 16 -0.42 14.95 5.99
CA CYS A 16 0.57 14.42 6.95
C CYS A 16 0.33 12.94 7.29
N ALA A 17 -0.91 12.45 7.20
CA ALA A 17 -1.21 11.03 7.43
C ALA A 17 -0.74 10.12 6.28
N THR A 18 -0.61 10.65 5.06
CA THR A 18 -0.27 9.87 3.86
C THR A 18 1.24 9.72 3.66
N ALA A 19 2.04 10.67 4.17
CA ALA A 19 3.50 10.57 4.15
C ALA A 19 4.04 9.49 5.10
N GLN A 20 3.38 9.25 6.24
CA GLN A 20 3.77 8.18 7.17
C GLN A 20 3.54 6.78 6.58
N GLN A 21 2.40 6.56 5.90
CA GLN A 21 2.14 5.27 5.25
C GLN A 21 3.12 4.99 4.09
N ALA A 22 3.51 6.00 3.32
CA ALA A 22 4.53 5.88 2.28
C ALA A 22 5.95 5.62 2.84
N LYS A 23 6.24 6.02 4.09
CA LYS A 23 7.54 5.84 4.73
C LYS A 23 7.78 4.38 5.18
N HIS A 24 6.72 3.62 5.46
CA HIS A 24 6.80 2.21 5.89
C HIS A 24 6.82 1.19 4.75
N ALA A 25 6.55 1.61 3.51
CA ALA A 25 6.50 0.75 2.31
C ALA A 25 7.87 0.20 1.85
N ARG A 26 8.98 0.80 2.29
CA ARG A 26 10.29 0.46 1.73
C ARG A 26 10.84 -0.82 2.37
N ARG A 27 10.77 -1.92 1.61
CA ARG A 27 11.43 -3.25 1.77
C ARG A 27 10.51 -4.36 2.26
N PHE A 28 9.52 -4.70 1.44
CA PHE A 28 8.80 -5.95 1.62
C PHE A 28 9.51 -7.08 0.86
N ASN A 29 10.15 -7.98 1.60
CA ASN A 29 10.76 -9.18 1.04
C ASN A 29 9.71 -10.30 0.94
N TYR A 30 8.84 -10.25 -0.07
CA TYR A 30 7.79 -11.25 -0.34
C TYR A 30 8.33 -12.63 -0.76
N THR A 31 9.65 -12.79 -0.87
CA THR A 31 10.25 -13.94 -1.55
C THR A 31 10.97 -14.88 -0.60
N ALA A 32 10.92 -14.58 0.70
CA ALA A 32 11.44 -15.43 1.77
C ALA A 32 10.85 -16.86 1.77
N LYS A 33 9.63 -17.04 1.25
CA LYS A 33 8.97 -18.36 1.12
C LYS A 33 8.62 -18.73 -0.34
N GLY A 34 9.30 -18.13 -1.32
CA GLY A 34 9.11 -18.40 -2.76
C GLY A 34 8.01 -17.58 -3.44
N CYS A 35 7.99 -17.62 -4.78
CA CYS A 35 7.10 -16.86 -5.66
C CYS A 35 5.95 -17.70 -6.25
N GLN A 36 5.23 -18.44 -5.41
CA GLN A 36 3.99 -19.11 -5.82
C GLN A 36 2.78 -18.29 -5.37
N VAL A 37 1.68 -18.30 -6.12
CA VAL A 37 0.48 -17.48 -5.83
C VAL A 37 0.01 -17.59 -4.38
N ASP A 38 -0.15 -18.82 -3.86
CA ASP A 38 -0.60 -19.04 -2.48
C ASP A 38 0.42 -18.56 -1.45
N SER A 39 1.71 -18.74 -1.72
CA SER A 39 2.79 -18.25 -0.85
C SER A 39 2.80 -16.73 -0.81
N LEU A 40 2.65 -16.08 -1.96
CA LEU A 40 2.59 -14.63 -2.09
C LEU A 40 1.36 -14.08 -1.38
N LYS A 41 0.18 -14.69 -1.54
CA LYS A 41 -1.04 -14.26 -0.86
C LYS A 41 -0.90 -14.33 0.67
N LYS A 42 -0.41 -15.45 1.21
CA LYS A 42 -0.19 -15.62 2.67
C LYS A 42 0.83 -14.63 3.21
N GLN A 43 1.97 -14.46 2.52
CA GLN A 43 3.01 -13.52 2.92
C GLN A 43 2.50 -12.08 2.90
N SER A 44 1.72 -11.72 1.89
CA SER A 44 1.14 -10.38 1.74
C SER A 44 0.14 -10.06 2.84
N ILE A 45 -0.77 -10.98 3.16
CA ILE A 45 -1.71 -10.78 4.27
C ILE A 45 -0.96 -10.57 5.58
N ALA A 46 -0.03 -11.47 5.92
CA ALA A 46 0.74 -11.37 7.16
C ALA A 46 1.50 -10.03 7.27
N LEU A 47 2.10 -9.60 6.16
CA LEU A 47 2.83 -8.35 6.07
C LEU A 47 1.92 -7.14 6.21
N PHE A 48 0.84 -7.05 5.44
CA PHE A 48 -0.08 -5.91 5.51
C PHE A 48 -0.79 -5.82 6.85
N THR A 49 -1.11 -6.95 7.49
CA THR A 49 -1.63 -6.97 8.87
C THR A 49 -0.62 -6.38 9.84
N ARG A 50 0.67 -6.74 9.74
CA ARG A 50 1.71 -6.22 10.64
C ARG A 50 1.83 -4.69 10.61
N TYR A 51 1.56 -4.06 9.47
CA TYR A 51 1.63 -2.60 9.31
C TYR A 51 0.24 -1.92 9.29
N ASN A 52 -0.81 -2.65 9.65
CA ASN A 52 -2.16 -2.11 9.72
C ASN A 52 -2.40 -1.42 11.07
N GLU A 53 -1.83 -0.24 11.28
CA GLU A 53 -1.90 0.50 12.55
C GLU A 53 -3.33 0.82 13.02
N LYS A 54 -4.30 0.82 12.11
CA LYS A 54 -5.71 1.17 12.39
C LYS A 54 -6.64 -0.05 12.48
N ASP A 55 -6.11 -1.27 12.34
CA ASP A 55 -6.89 -2.52 12.28
C ASP A 55 -8.06 -2.50 11.28
N ASN A 56 -7.95 -1.66 10.25
CA ASN A 56 -8.96 -1.53 9.23
C ASN A 56 -8.98 -2.78 8.34
N PRO A 57 -10.14 -3.38 8.07
CA PRO A 57 -10.21 -4.56 7.21
C PRO A 57 -9.79 -4.23 5.78
N PHE A 58 -9.00 -5.13 5.20
CA PHE A 58 -8.48 -5.03 3.84
C PHE A 58 -8.58 -6.37 3.13
N ILE A 59 -8.51 -6.33 1.81
CA ILE A 59 -8.52 -7.50 0.93
C ILE A 59 -7.18 -7.55 0.20
N VAL A 60 -6.69 -8.76 -0.06
CA VAL A 60 -5.48 -9.01 -0.82
C VAL A 60 -5.79 -9.99 -1.94
N ASP A 61 -5.55 -9.54 -3.17
CA ASP A 61 -5.62 -10.35 -4.37
C ASP A 61 -4.23 -10.53 -4.98
N VAL A 62 -4.02 -11.67 -5.64
CA VAL A 62 -2.81 -11.96 -6.40
C VAL A 62 -3.22 -12.36 -7.80
N THR A 63 -2.81 -11.58 -8.79
CA THR A 63 -3.02 -11.86 -10.20
C THR A 63 -1.73 -12.37 -10.81
N GLU A 64 -1.81 -13.48 -11.53
CA GLU A 64 -0.69 -13.99 -12.32
C GLU A 64 -0.78 -13.51 -13.76
N THR A 65 0.36 -13.08 -14.29
CA THR A 65 0.59 -12.74 -15.70
C THR A 65 1.74 -13.59 -16.24
N ASP A 66 2.06 -13.42 -17.53
CA ASP A 66 3.16 -14.14 -18.15
C ASP A 66 4.51 -13.86 -17.47
N SER A 67 4.75 -12.62 -17.05
CA SER A 67 6.05 -12.16 -16.53
C SER A 67 6.04 -11.80 -15.04
N PHE A 68 4.87 -11.51 -14.48
CA PHE A 68 4.75 -10.97 -13.13
C PHE A 68 3.63 -11.64 -12.32
N PHE A 69 3.82 -11.66 -11.00
CA PHE A 69 2.71 -11.67 -10.06
C PHE A 69 2.41 -10.25 -9.63
N ILE A 70 1.12 -9.89 -9.60
CA ILE A 70 0.65 -8.58 -9.14
C ILE A 70 -0.15 -8.82 -7.86
N ILE A 71 0.39 -8.36 -6.74
CA ILE A 71 -0.29 -8.37 -5.45
C ILE A 71 -1.02 -7.03 -5.33
N ARG A 72 -2.32 -7.07 -5.10
CA ARG A 72 -3.15 -5.88 -4.86
C ARG A 72 -3.75 -5.93 -3.46
N LYS A 73 -3.45 -4.92 -2.64
CA LYS A 73 -4.11 -4.65 -1.36
C LYS A 73 -5.05 -3.47 -1.51
N TYR A 74 -6.29 -3.61 -1.05
CA TYR A 74 -7.29 -2.55 -1.07
C TYR A 74 -8.19 -2.64 0.16
N PRO A 75 -8.77 -1.53 0.61
CA PRO A 75 -9.62 -1.56 1.79
C PRO A 75 -10.92 -2.31 1.50
N ALA A 76 -11.49 -2.95 2.51
CA ALA A 76 -12.82 -3.57 2.40
C ALA A 76 -13.95 -2.53 2.20
N LYS A 77 -13.70 -1.26 2.58
CA LYS A 77 -14.58 -0.11 2.30
C LYS A 77 -13.73 1.10 1.91
N PRO A 78 -14.12 1.93 0.92
CA PRO A 78 -13.30 3.07 0.48
C PRO A 78 -12.84 4.02 1.60
N ALA A 79 -13.66 4.21 2.63
CA ALA A 79 -13.32 5.07 3.78
C ALA A 79 -12.13 4.57 4.62
N TYR A 80 -11.69 3.32 4.44
CA TYR A 80 -10.65 2.71 5.29
C TYR A 80 -9.22 2.91 4.77
N GLY A 81 -9.03 3.49 3.58
CA GLY A 81 -7.72 3.90 3.07
C GLY A 81 -7.53 3.68 1.57
N GLY A 82 -6.26 3.67 1.16
CA GLY A 82 -5.88 3.54 -0.25
C GLY A 82 -5.51 2.13 -0.69
N THR A 83 -5.13 2.03 -1.96
CA THR A 83 -4.73 0.77 -2.61
C THR A 83 -3.22 0.67 -2.76
N VAL A 84 -2.71 -0.56 -2.81
CA VAL A 84 -1.30 -0.85 -3.05
C VAL A 84 -1.22 -1.97 -4.08
N ASP A 85 -0.49 -1.72 -5.16
CA ASP A 85 -0.13 -2.74 -6.14
C ASP A 85 1.38 -3.01 -6.04
N VAL A 86 1.77 -4.29 -5.96
CA VAL A 86 3.16 -4.74 -5.91
C VAL A 86 3.39 -5.76 -7.03
N TRP A 87 4.38 -5.51 -7.88
CA TRP A 87 4.75 -6.41 -8.96
C TRP A 87 5.98 -7.21 -8.57
N ILE A 88 5.88 -8.54 -8.68
CA ILE A 88 6.97 -9.48 -8.43
C ILE A 88 7.32 -10.15 -9.75
N SER A 89 8.58 -10.03 -10.17
CA SER A 89 9.13 -10.73 -11.33
C SER A 89 9.08 -12.25 -11.09
N LYS A 90 8.54 -13.00 -12.06
CA LYS A 90 8.52 -14.48 -12.02
C LYS A 90 9.90 -15.07 -12.21
N THR A 91 10.75 -14.44 -13.01
CA THR A 91 12.11 -14.92 -13.30
C THR A 91 13.06 -14.66 -12.15
N GLU A 92 12.96 -13.49 -11.53
CA GLU A 92 13.89 -13.08 -10.47
C GLU A 92 13.36 -13.37 -9.06
N CYS A 93 12.06 -13.67 -8.93
CA CYS A 93 11.40 -13.84 -7.63
C CYS A 93 11.71 -12.63 -6.73
N LYS A 94 11.45 -11.41 -7.23
CA LYS A 94 11.75 -10.14 -6.56
C LYS A 94 10.72 -9.08 -6.88
N VAL A 95 10.47 -8.17 -5.94
CA VAL A 95 9.66 -6.97 -6.19
C VAL A 95 10.39 -6.07 -7.17
N VAL A 96 9.72 -5.71 -8.26
CA VAL A 96 10.28 -4.84 -9.31
C VAL A 96 9.56 -3.49 -9.41
N LYS A 97 8.35 -3.40 -8.87
CA LYS A 97 7.56 -2.16 -8.87
C LYS A 97 6.57 -2.18 -7.72
N GLU A 98 6.29 -0.99 -7.21
CA GLU A 98 5.20 -0.72 -6.27
C GLU A 98 4.44 0.53 -6.71
N ARG A 99 3.12 0.54 -6.52
CA ARG A 99 2.27 1.71 -6.76
C ARG A 99 1.30 1.86 -5.60
N TRP A 100 1.25 3.07 -5.06
CA TRP A 100 0.39 3.43 -3.95
C TRP A 100 -0.69 4.38 -4.47
N GLY A 101 -1.94 3.94 -4.41
CA GLY A 101 -3.13 4.73 -4.73
C GLY A 101 -3.73 5.32 -3.45
N GLN A 102 -4.30 6.52 -3.57
CA GLN A 102 -5.17 7.09 -2.53
C GLN A 102 -6.60 6.59 -2.70
#